data_AF-A0A7M7NJC2-F1
#
_entry.id   AF-A0A7M7NJC2-F1
#
_cell.length_a   1.000
_cell.length_b   1.000
_cell.length_c   1.000
_cell.angle_alpha   90.00
_cell.angle_beta   90.00
_cell.angle_gamma   90.00
#
_symmetry.space_group_name_H-M   'P 1'
#
loop_
_entity.id
_entity.type
_entity.pdbx_description
1 polymer ?
#
loop_
_entity_poly.entity_id
_entity_poly.type
_entity_poly.pdbx_seq_one_letter_code
_entity_poly.pdbx_strand_id
1 'polypeptide(L)'
;MASNCKAFWPRTEFISQMRDVLPLDDYGRCGRKECLPKRSDECNKLMASYKFYFAIPNSECKDYITEKFWLQSLSYGTVPVVLGSRKESYQAVAPPNSYIHFSDFISIDELVDYLNRLDKDDEAYRRFYDWRSQGEVVLTYPTRPTIFCKALPHLHEKRDVKPYKYLGDSPWFKGCRMTPDRRVFDLSKQEQETLSKFENWSVWR
;
A
#
# COMPACT_ATOMS: atom_id res chain seq x y z
N MET A 1 5.88 -7.46 2.18
CA MET A 1 5.28 -8.70 2.73
C MET A 1 3.77 -8.74 2.46
N ALA A 2 3.21 -9.88 2.02
CA ALA A 2 1.77 -10.02 1.75
C ALA A 2 1.25 -11.44 2.03
N SER A 3 0.02 -11.55 2.56
CA SER A 3 -0.65 -12.84 2.81
C SER A 3 -2.09 -12.94 2.30
N ASN A 4 -2.65 -11.85 1.78
CA ASN A 4 -3.94 -11.85 1.09
C ASN A 4 -3.71 -11.90 -0.42
N CYS A 5 -3.73 -13.07 -1.05
CA CYS A 5 -3.34 -13.21 -2.46
C CYS A 5 -4.48 -12.91 -3.44
N LYS A 6 -5.71 -12.74 -2.93
CA LYS A 6 -6.89 -12.38 -3.71
C LYS A 6 -7.18 -10.90 -3.50
N ALA A 7 -6.24 -10.06 -3.95
CA ALA A 7 -6.44 -8.61 -3.96
C ALA A 7 -7.51 -8.23 -4.99
N PHE A 8 -8.23 -7.13 -4.75
CA PHE A 8 -9.30 -6.67 -5.66
C PHE A 8 -8.78 -5.88 -6.87
N TRP A 9 -7.49 -6.05 -7.19
CA TRP A 9 -6.75 -5.39 -8.25
C TRP A 9 -5.44 -6.18 -8.49
N PRO A 10 -4.74 -6.02 -9.64
CA PRO A 10 -3.61 -6.87 -10.04
C PRO A 10 -2.31 -6.56 -9.31
N ARG A 11 -2.36 -6.60 -7.97
CA ARG A 11 -1.21 -6.38 -7.10
C ARG A 11 -0.18 -7.49 -7.23
N THR A 12 -0.62 -8.73 -7.32
CA THR A 12 0.25 -9.91 -7.38
C THR A 12 1.04 -9.94 -8.68
N GLU A 13 0.42 -9.48 -9.75
CA GLU A 13 0.94 -9.33 -11.10
C GLU A 13 2.00 -8.25 -11.11
N PHE A 14 1.73 -7.08 -10.52
CA PHE A 14 2.74 -6.01 -10.37
C PHE A 14 3.99 -6.53 -9.67
N ILE A 15 3.83 -7.22 -8.53
CA ILE A 15 4.96 -7.80 -7.81
C ILE A 15 5.64 -8.89 -8.64
N SER A 16 4.91 -9.67 -9.43
CA SER A 16 5.50 -10.66 -10.33
C SER A 16 6.40 -10.02 -11.38
N GLN A 17 5.93 -9.00 -12.07
CA GLN A 17 6.72 -8.27 -13.08
C GLN A 17 7.96 -7.64 -12.45
N MET A 18 7.82 -7.02 -11.27
CA MET A 18 8.98 -6.49 -10.53
C MET A 18 10.02 -7.57 -10.19
N ARG A 19 9.64 -8.82 -9.92
CA ARG A 19 10.58 -9.91 -9.62
C ARG A 19 11.45 -10.28 -10.82
N ASP A 20 10.95 -10.10 -12.03
CA ASP A 20 11.66 -10.49 -13.25
C ASP A 20 12.79 -9.52 -13.60
N VAL A 21 12.69 -8.28 -13.11
CA VAL A 21 13.63 -7.18 -13.42
C VAL A 21 14.41 -6.65 -12.22
N LEU A 22 14.00 -6.98 -10.99
CA LEU A 22 14.65 -6.53 -9.76
C LEU A 22 14.87 -7.72 -8.80
N PRO A 23 16.06 -7.88 -8.19
CA PRO A 23 16.27 -8.81 -7.09
C PRO A 23 15.36 -8.48 -5.91
N LEU A 24 14.22 -9.16 -5.83
CA LEU A 24 13.14 -8.85 -4.91
C LEU A 24 12.85 -10.03 -3.98
N ASP A 25 12.97 -9.78 -2.68
CA ASP A 25 12.58 -10.70 -1.63
C ASP A 25 11.14 -10.45 -1.18
N ASP A 26 10.27 -11.40 -1.51
CA ASP A 26 8.84 -11.33 -1.25
C ASP A 26 8.42 -12.28 -0.13
N TYR A 27 8.05 -11.71 1.00
CA TYR A 27 7.66 -12.45 2.19
C TYR A 27 6.15 -12.64 2.34
N GLY A 28 5.73 -13.76 2.91
CA GLY A 28 4.36 -14.09 3.31
C GLY A 28 3.69 -15.10 2.38
N ARG A 29 2.42 -15.44 2.63
CA ARG A 29 1.69 -16.49 1.88
C ARG A 29 1.67 -16.28 0.35
N CYS A 30 1.78 -15.03 -0.11
CA CYS A 30 1.77 -14.70 -1.54
C CYS A 30 3.17 -14.56 -2.15
N GLY A 31 4.21 -14.80 -1.36
CA GLY A 31 5.60 -14.69 -1.78
C GLY A 31 6.37 -16.00 -1.66
N ARG A 32 7.66 -15.94 -2.01
CA ARG A 32 8.57 -17.10 -2.03
C ARG A 32 9.22 -17.37 -0.69
N LYS A 33 9.28 -16.37 0.20
CA LYS A 33 9.88 -16.49 1.53
C LYS A 33 8.81 -16.39 2.61
N GLU A 34 9.03 -17.05 3.74
CA GLU A 34 8.23 -16.86 4.94
C GLU A 34 9.03 -16.11 6.01
N CYS A 35 8.31 -15.35 6.84
CA CYS A 35 8.85 -14.83 8.08
C CYS A 35 7.93 -15.27 9.22
N LEU A 36 8.52 -15.88 10.23
CA LEU A 36 7.84 -16.41 11.41
C LEU A 36 8.53 -15.87 12.67
N PRO A 37 7.78 -15.54 13.74
CA PRO A 37 6.32 -15.58 13.83
C PRO A 37 5.63 -14.51 12.97
N LYS A 38 4.47 -14.82 12.39
CA LYS A 38 3.76 -13.87 11.52
C LYS A 38 3.40 -12.61 12.30
N ARG A 39 3.62 -11.43 11.69
CA ARG A 39 3.33 -10.10 12.29
C ARG A 39 4.11 -9.83 13.58
N SER A 40 5.27 -10.46 13.77
CA SER A 40 6.13 -10.18 14.90
C SER A 40 7.06 -8.99 14.65
N ASP A 41 7.67 -8.50 15.73
CA ASP A 41 8.68 -7.44 15.67
C ASP A 41 9.95 -7.91 14.92
N GLU A 42 10.33 -9.17 15.05
CA GLU A 42 11.45 -9.78 14.32
C GLU A 42 11.21 -9.71 12.81
N CYS A 43 9.98 -9.97 12.37
CA CYS A 43 9.62 -9.83 10.97
C CYS A 43 9.67 -8.39 10.49
N ASN A 44 9.25 -7.43 11.31
CA ASN A 44 9.34 -6.02 10.95
C ASN A 44 10.81 -5.57 10.87
N LYS A 45 11.67 -5.98 11.82
CA LYS A 45 13.12 -5.75 11.80
C LYS A 45 13.80 -6.40 10.60
N LEU A 46 13.36 -7.59 10.19
CA LEU A 46 13.82 -8.21 8.95
C LEU A 46 13.43 -7.38 7.73
N MET A 47 12.20 -6.86 7.66
CA MET A 47 11.85 -5.94 6.57
C MET A 47 12.67 -4.65 6.65
N ALA A 48 13.02 -4.19 7.85
CA ALA A 48 13.83 -3.01 8.11
C ALA A 48 15.28 -3.14 7.62
N SER A 49 15.79 -4.35 7.40
CA SER A 49 17.15 -4.54 6.86
C SER A 49 17.24 -4.30 5.35
N TYR A 50 16.11 -4.08 4.67
CA TYR A 50 16.06 -3.72 3.25
C TYR A 50 16.01 -2.20 3.08
N LYS A 51 16.64 -1.68 2.03
CA LYS A 51 16.55 -0.25 1.68
C LYS A 51 15.10 0.14 1.33
N PHE A 52 14.48 -0.64 0.45
CA PHE A 52 13.15 -0.37 -0.07
C PHE A 52 12.12 -1.36 0.46
N TYR A 53 10.90 -0.86 0.72
CA TYR A 53 9.75 -1.69 1.07
C TYR A 53 8.58 -1.40 0.13
N PHE A 54 8.09 -2.41 -0.58
CA PHE A 54 6.89 -2.27 -1.41
C PHE A 54 5.63 -2.20 -0.54
N ALA A 55 5.18 -0.98 -0.26
CA ALA A 55 4.06 -0.67 0.62
C ALA A 55 2.72 -0.65 -0.16
N ILE A 56 2.31 -1.82 -0.68
CA ILE A 56 1.19 -1.92 -1.61
C ILE A 56 -0.07 -2.51 -0.93
N PRO A 57 -1.19 -1.77 -0.86
CA PRO A 57 -2.41 -2.18 -0.16
C PRO A 57 -3.18 -3.28 -0.90
N ASN A 58 -4.18 -3.88 -0.24
CA ASN A 58 -4.99 -4.96 -0.85
C ASN A 58 -6.01 -4.45 -1.89
N SER A 59 -6.23 -3.15 -1.97
CA SER A 59 -7.21 -2.50 -2.84
C SER A 59 -6.63 -1.20 -3.39
N GLU A 60 -6.93 -0.87 -4.64
CA GLU A 60 -6.52 0.40 -5.24
C GLU A 60 -7.62 1.45 -4.98
N CYS A 61 -7.54 2.18 -3.86
CA CYS A 61 -8.57 3.12 -3.45
C CYS A 61 -7.98 4.48 -3.07
N LYS A 62 -8.74 5.55 -3.34
CA LYS A 62 -8.44 6.90 -2.83
C LYS A 62 -8.30 6.85 -1.30
N ASP A 63 -7.32 7.55 -0.75
CA ASP A 63 -7.08 7.67 0.69
C ASP A 63 -6.75 6.34 1.42
N TYR A 64 -6.67 5.20 0.71
CA TYR A 64 -6.41 3.88 1.31
C TYR A 64 -4.91 3.61 1.49
N ILE A 65 -4.31 4.36 2.42
CA ILE A 65 -2.91 4.24 2.82
C ILE A 65 -2.87 3.52 4.17
N THR A 66 -2.24 2.33 4.20
CA THR A 66 -2.41 1.40 5.33
C THR A 66 -1.15 1.24 6.19
N GLU A 67 -1.18 0.28 7.11
CA GLU A 67 -0.05 -0.11 7.96
C GLU A 67 1.24 -0.41 7.20
N LYS A 68 1.14 -0.79 5.92
CA LYS A 68 2.31 -1.08 5.08
C LYS A 68 3.19 0.14 4.87
N PHE A 69 2.55 1.30 4.70
CA PHE A 69 3.21 2.58 4.50
C PHE A 69 3.63 3.20 5.84
N TRP A 70 2.73 3.23 6.81
CA TRP A 70 3.03 3.88 8.09
C TRP A 70 3.89 3.03 8.99
N LEU A 71 3.45 1.80 9.25
CA LEU A 71 4.00 0.97 10.32
C LEU A 71 5.09 0.04 9.85
N GLN A 72 5.02 -0.54 8.65
CA GLN A 72 6.00 -1.52 8.18
C GLN A 72 7.16 -0.88 7.40
N SER A 73 7.05 0.40 7.03
CA SER A 73 8.11 1.12 6.32
C SER A 73 8.58 2.37 7.04
N LEU A 74 7.79 3.45 7.03
CA LEU A 74 8.24 4.72 7.63
C LEU A 74 8.61 4.58 9.12
N SER A 75 7.86 3.81 9.92
CA SER A 75 8.22 3.59 11.33
C SER A 75 9.54 2.81 11.51
N TYR A 76 9.82 1.80 10.68
CA TYR A 76 11.02 0.96 10.78
C TYR A 76 12.23 1.46 9.99
N GLY A 77 12.12 2.60 9.29
CA GLY A 77 13.29 3.19 8.64
C GLY A 77 13.57 2.70 7.22
N THR A 78 12.60 2.09 6.55
CA THR A 78 12.73 1.76 5.11
C THR A 78 12.03 2.81 4.25
N VAL A 79 12.52 3.00 3.04
CA VAL A 79 11.89 3.89 2.07
C VAL A 79 10.75 3.15 1.37
N PRO A 80 9.48 3.57 1.55
CA PRO A 80 8.36 2.92 0.90
C PRO A 80 8.31 3.22 -0.60
N VAL A 81 8.21 2.17 -1.39
CA VAL A 81 7.78 2.23 -2.80
C VAL A 81 6.29 1.93 -2.84
N VAL A 82 5.49 2.89 -3.29
CA VAL A 82 4.03 2.87 -3.17
C VAL A 82 3.32 2.81 -4.52
N LEU A 83 2.21 2.08 -4.50
CA LEU A 83 1.20 1.97 -5.55
C LEU A 83 -0.14 1.69 -4.85
N GLY A 84 -1.28 2.02 -5.45
CA GLY A 84 -2.60 1.63 -4.95
C GLY A 84 -3.48 2.79 -4.49
N SER A 85 -2.93 3.87 -3.94
CA SER A 85 -3.69 5.11 -3.74
C SER A 85 -3.24 6.16 -4.74
N ARG A 86 -4.04 7.23 -4.91
CA ARG A 86 -3.65 8.33 -5.81
C ARG A 86 -2.50 9.12 -5.18
N LYS A 87 -1.62 9.69 -6.00
CA LYS A 87 -0.47 10.47 -5.53
C LYS A 87 -0.90 11.61 -4.60
N GLU A 88 -2.02 12.26 -4.90
CA GLU A 88 -2.58 13.35 -4.09
C GLU A 88 -2.97 12.88 -2.68
N SER A 89 -3.39 11.61 -2.55
CA SER A 89 -3.75 11.04 -1.23
C SER A 89 -2.51 10.91 -0.36
N TYR A 90 -1.37 10.51 -0.93
CA TYR A 90 -0.10 10.46 -0.21
C TYR A 90 0.42 11.87 0.09
N GLN A 91 0.40 12.79 -0.89
CA GLN A 91 0.85 14.17 -0.70
C GLN A 91 0.09 14.91 0.40
N ALA A 92 -1.19 14.58 0.61
CA ALA A 92 -2.02 15.21 1.62
C ALA A 92 -1.65 14.82 3.06
N VAL A 93 -0.98 13.68 3.27
CA VAL A 93 -0.77 13.12 4.62
C VAL A 93 0.66 12.70 4.93
N ALA A 94 1.45 12.34 3.92
CA ALA A 94 2.81 11.88 4.09
C ALA A 94 3.79 13.05 4.16
N PRO A 95 4.88 12.92 4.95
CA PRO A 95 5.95 13.90 4.91
C PRO A 95 6.51 14.04 3.47
N PRO A 96 6.83 15.25 3.01
CA PRO A 96 7.44 15.44 1.69
C PRO A 96 8.72 14.62 1.55
N ASN A 97 8.98 14.12 0.33
CA ASN A 97 10.18 13.34 0.02
C ASN A 97 10.40 12.09 0.90
N SER A 98 9.34 11.51 1.48
CA SER A 98 9.46 10.32 2.34
C SER A 98 9.17 8.99 1.63
N TYR A 99 8.80 9.02 0.35
CA TYR A 99 8.35 7.84 -0.38
C TYR A 99 8.57 7.97 -1.90
N ILE A 100 8.55 6.83 -2.58
CA ILE A 100 8.66 6.74 -4.04
C ILE A 100 7.31 6.28 -4.59
N HIS A 101 6.62 7.13 -5.34
CA HIS A 101 5.33 6.79 -5.93
C HIS A 101 5.51 6.24 -7.34
N PHE A 102 4.93 5.08 -7.64
CA PHE A 102 5.07 4.45 -8.96
C PHE A 102 4.61 5.37 -10.10
N SER A 103 3.57 6.20 -9.90
CA SER A 103 3.06 7.11 -10.95
C SER A 103 4.06 8.17 -11.44
N ASP A 104 5.21 8.29 -10.78
CA ASP A 104 6.27 9.22 -11.17
C ASP A 104 7.15 8.65 -12.28
N PHE A 105 6.93 7.38 -12.63
CA PHE A 105 7.62 6.63 -13.66
C PHE A 105 6.64 6.24 -14.75
N ILE A 106 7.13 6.17 -15.98
CA ILE A 106 6.38 5.79 -17.18
C ILE A 106 6.27 4.26 -17.26
N SER A 107 7.24 3.52 -16.69
CA SER A 107 7.29 2.05 -16.72
C SER A 107 7.91 1.44 -15.46
N ILE A 108 7.77 0.11 -15.32
CA ILE A 108 8.47 -0.69 -14.31
C ILE A 108 10.00 -0.56 -14.46
N ASP A 109 10.52 -0.60 -15.69
CA ASP A 109 11.96 -0.49 -15.95
C ASP A 109 12.52 0.85 -15.45
N GLU A 110 11.80 1.96 -15.67
CA GLU A 110 12.23 3.27 -15.21
C GLU A 110 12.24 3.36 -13.68
N LEU A 111 11.26 2.75 -13.00
CA LEU A 111 11.29 2.61 -11.54
C LEU A 111 12.51 1.79 -11.10
N VAL A 112 12.79 0.65 -11.75
CA VAL A 112 13.92 -0.21 -11.41
C VAL A 112 15.25 0.52 -11.59
N ASP A 113 15.42 1.25 -12.69
CA ASP A 113 16.59 2.09 -12.92
C ASP A 113 16.75 3.16 -11.84
N TYR A 114 15.64 3.78 -11.40
CA TYR A 114 15.66 4.73 -10.30
C TYR A 114 16.08 4.09 -8.97
N LEU A 115 15.53 2.91 -8.63
CA LEU A 115 15.90 2.17 -7.41
C LEU A 115 17.37 1.74 -7.45
N ASN A 116 17.85 1.25 -8.59
CA ASN A 116 19.25 0.86 -8.78
C ASN A 116 20.22 2.04 -8.68
N ARG A 117 19.81 3.25 -9.10
CA ARG A 117 20.60 4.47 -8.90
C ARG A 117 20.65 4.84 -7.43
N LEU A 118 19.52 4.84 -6.73
CA LEU A 118 19.46 5.13 -5.30
C LEU A 118 20.25 4.10 -4.46
N ASP A 119 20.29 2.84 -4.89
CA ASP A 119 21.10 1.82 -4.22
C ASP A 119 22.62 2.15 -4.25
N LYS A 120 23.07 2.83 -5.30
CA LYS A 120 24.48 3.20 -5.51
C LYS A 120 24.84 4.61 -5.03
N ASP A 121 23.84 5.41 -4.66
CA ASP A 121 24.00 6.80 -4.24
C ASP A 121 23.44 6.98 -2.82
N ASP A 122 24.32 6.76 -1.83
CA ASP A 122 23.98 6.88 -0.41
C ASP A 122 23.59 8.31 0.00
N GLU A 123 24.02 9.34 -0.74
CA GLU A 123 23.59 10.71 -0.46
C GLU A 123 22.15 10.92 -0.92
N ALA A 124 21.84 10.55 -2.15
CA ALA A 124 20.47 10.64 -2.67
C ALA A 124 19.50 9.78 -1.85
N TYR A 125 19.89 8.58 -1.47
CA TYR A 125 19.07 7.70 -0.62
C TYR A 125 18.83 8.32 0.77
N ARG A 126 19.85 8.91 1.40
CA ARG A 126 19.71 9.53 2.74
C ARG A 126 18.73 10.70 2.76
N ARG A 127 18.52 11.41 1.64
CA ARG A 127 17.55 12.52 1.56
C ARG A 127 16.10 12.08 1.83
N PHE A 128 15.77 10.79 1.66
CA PHE A 128 14.46 10.25 2.05
C PHE A 128 14.21 10.23 3.56
N TYR A 129 15.22 10.55 4.38
CA TYR A 129 15.14 10.58 5.83
C TYR A 129 15.09 12.00 6.42
N ASP A 130 15.25 13.04 5.60
CA ASP A 130 15.31 14.44 6.05
C ASP A 130 14.05 14.85 6.83
N TRP A 131 12.89 14.33 6.43
CA TRP A 131 11.61 14.58 7.09
C TRP A 131 11.59 14.17 8.57
N ARG A 132 12.47 13.26 9.01
CA ARG A 132 12.54 12.81 10.40
C ARG A 132 12.98 13.90 11.38
N SER A 133 13.63 14.95 10.87
CA SER A 133 13.92 16.14 11.67
C SER A 133 12.66 16.94 12.03
N GLN A 134 11.56 16.72 11.30
CA GLN A 134 10.30 17.45 11.45
C GLN A 134 9.23 16.67 12.22
N GLY A 135 9.45 15.37 12.46
CA GLY A 135 8.53 14.54 13.22
C GLY A 135 8.78 13.04 13.09
N GLU A 136 7.89 12.25 13.71
CA GLU A 136 7.96 10.80 13.73
C GLU A 136 6.58 10.17 13.46
N VAL A 137 6.58 8.91 13.02
CA VAL A 137 5.34 8.14 12.87
C VAL A 137 4.95 7.57 14.23
N VAL A 138 3.86 8.07 14.80
CA VAL A 138 3.33 7.60 16.08
C VAL A 138 2.09 6.74 15.85
N LEU A 139 2.07 5.53 16.41
CA LEU A 139 0.86 4.71 16.45
C LEU A 139 -0.09 5.24 17.52
N THR A 140 -1.12 5.99 17.12
CA THR A 140 -2.15 6.52 18.03
C THR A 140 -3.41 5.65 18.10
N TYR A 141 -3.28 4.33 17.87
CA TYR A 141 -4.42 3.43 18.01
C TYR A 141 -4.88 3.44 19.47
N PRO A 142 -6.18 3.42 19.79
CA PRO A 142 -6.63 3.28 21.16
C PRO A 142 -6.19 1.92 21.70
N THR A 143 -5.06 1.89 22.38
CA THR A 143 -4.55 0.72 23.13
C THR A 143 -5.37 0.45 24.38
N ARG A 144 -6.33 1.33 24.71
CA ARG A 144 -7.18 1.21 25.89
C ARG A 144 -8.63 0.87 25.49
N PRO A 145 -9.15 -0.28 25.93
CA PRO A 145 -10.56 -0.66 25.77
C PRO A 145 -11.55 0.43 26.23
N THR A 146 -11.12 1.34 27.11
CA THR A 146 -11.90 2.45 27.64
C THR A 146 -12.40 3.44 26.58
N ILE A 147 -11.81 3.49 25.38
CA ILE A 147 -12.36 4.33 24.30
C ILE A 147 -13.72 3.79 23.82
N PHE A 148 -13.90 2.47 23.83
CA PHE A 148 -15.18 1.85 23.53
C PHE A 148 -16.20 2.16 24.63
N CYS A 149 -15.79 2.31 25.89
CA CYS A 149 -16.67 2.76 26.97
C CYS A 149 -17.24 4.17 26.74
N LYS A 150 -16.52 5.05 26.03
CA LYS A 150 -17.06 6.36 25.61
C LYS A 150 -18.05 6.25 24.45
N ALA A 151 -17.96 5.19 23.64
CA ALA A 151 -18.89 4.93 22.54
C ALA A 151 -20.18 4.22 23.00
N LEU A 152 -20.11 3.41 24.07
CA LEU A 152 -21.25 2.62 24.56
C LEU A 152 -22.52 3.45 24.86
N PRO A 153 -22.47 4.62 25.53
CA PRO A 153 -23.66 5.45 25.74
C PRO A 153 -24.32 5.87 24.42
N HIS A 154 -23.52 6.16 23.39
CA HIS A 154 -24.01 6.54 22.05
C HIS A 154 -24.58 5.36 21.26
N LEU A 155 -24.20 4.12 21.58
CA LEU A 155 -24.76 2.89 21.00
C LEU A 155 -26.01 2.41 21.73
N HIS A 156 -26.16 2.76 23.01
CA HIS A 156 -27.28 2.33 23.87
C HIS A 156 -28.49 3.28 23.78
N GLU A 157 -28.27 4.55 23.45
CA GLU A 157 -29.37 5.46 23.11
C GLU A 157 -30.15 4.89 21.90
N LYS A 158 -31.41 4.50 22.12
CA LYS A 158 -32.38 4.25 21.03
C LYS A 158 -32.61 5.57 20.29
N ARG A 159 -31.72 5.88 19.36
CA ARG A 159 -31.95 6.92 18.35
C ARG A 159 -32.85 6.32 17.28
N ASP A 160 -33.73 7.15 16.71
CA ASP A 160 -34.38 6.81 15.45
C ASP A 160 -33.30 6.31 14.49
N VAL A 161 -33.47 5.08 14.00
CA VAL A 161 -32.52 4.47 13.08
C VAL A 161 -32.51 5.33 11.83
N LYS A 162 -31.55 6.25 11.74
CA LYS A 162 -31.34 7.00 10.51
C LYS A 162 -31.11 5.97 9.41
N PRO A 163 -31.71 6.14 8.21
CA PRO A 163 -31.44 5.24 7.11
C PRO A 163 -29.93 5.13 6.92
N TYR A 164 -29.39 3.93 7.09
CA TYR A 164 -27.98 3.70 6.86
C TYR A 164 -27.75 3.64 5.35
N LYS A 165 -26.64 4.22 4.90
CA LYS A 165 -26.18 4.08 3.52
C LYS A 165 -25.22 2.89 3.48
N TYR A 166 -25.35 2.01 2.50
CA TYR A 166 -24.37 0.94 2.33
C TYR A 166 -23.00 1.56 2.00
N LEU A 167 -21.92 1.01 2.56
CA LEU A 167 -20.57 1.44 2.23
C LEU A 167 -20.31 1.34 0.72
N GLY A 168 -20.87 0.31 0.08
CA GLY A 168 -20.83 0.12 -1.37
C GLY A 168 -21.40 1.29 -2.18
N ASP A 169 -22.33 2.05 -1.59
CA ASP A 169 -22.94 3.21 -2.23
C ASP A 169 -22.13 4.50 -2.06
N SER A 170 -21.11 4.47 -1.18
CA SER A 170 -20.32 5.65 -0.87
C SER A 170 -19.46 6.10 -2.05
N PRO A 171 -19.23 7.43 -2.20
CA PRO A 171 -18.29 7.95 -3.18
C PRO A 171 -16.87 7.40 -3.01
N TRP A 172 -16.48 7.07 -1.78
CA TRP A 172 -15.17 6.48 -1.49
C TRP A 172 -15.05 5.08 -2.08
N PHE A 173 -16.02 4.19 -1.80
CA PHE A 173 -16.00 2.82 -2.32
C PHE A 173 -16.13 2.80 -3.83
N LYS A 174 -17.00 3.64 -4.40
CA LYS A 174 -17.12 3.82 -5.85
C LYS A 174 -15.88 4.45 -6.48
N GLY A 175 -15.08 5.17 -5.69
CA GLY A 175 -13.82 5.77 -6.09
C GLY A 175 -12.62 4.82 -6.06
N CYS A 176 -12.79 3.58 -5.62
CA CYS A 176 -11.79 2.52 -5.77
C CYS A 176 -11.66 2.14 -7.26
N ARG A 177 -10.43 2.06 -7.76
CA ARG A 177 -10.17 1.59 -9.13
C ARG A 177 -10.44 0.09 -9.20
N MET A 178 -11.27 -0.28 -10.18
CA MET A 178 -11.65 -1.66 -10.47
C MET A 178 -11.03 -2.16 -11.78
N THR A 179 -10.53 -1.25 -12.62
CA THR A 179 -9.76 -1.53 -13.83
C THR A 179 -8.28 -1.14 -13.62
N PRO A 180 -7.32 -1.99 -14.01
CA PRO A 180 -5.90 -1.70 -13.84
C PRO A 180 -5.39 -0.58 -14.75
N ASP A 181 -4.36 0.14 -14.29
CA ASP A 181 -3.62 1.10 -15.12
C ASP A 181 -2.81 0.37 -16.20
N ARG A 182 -3.21 0.49 -17.46
CA ARG A 182 -2.59 -0.19 -18.61
C ARG A 182 -1.13 0.20 -18.87
N ARG A 183 -0.61 1.27 -18.24
CA ARG A 183 0.83 1.61 -18.29
C ARG A 183 1.67 0.68 -17.41
N VAL A 184 1.04 0.04 -16.43
CA VAL A 184 1.70 -0.80 -15.43
C VAL A 184 1.67 -2.27 -15.81
N PHE A 185 0.71 -2.68 -16.64
CA PHE A 185 0.51 -4.07 -17.00
C PHE A 185 0.58 -4.21 -18.53
N ASP A 186 1.69 -4.77 -19.04
CA ASP A 186 1.75 -5.36 -20.39
C ASP A 186 1.15 -6.76 -20.31
N LEU A 187 -0.05 -6.92 -20.86
CA LEU A 187 -0.94 -8.03 -20.52
C LEU A 187 -0.88 -9.12 -21.60
N SER A 188 -0.28 -10.25 -21.25
CA SER A 188 -0.36 -11.51 -22.00
C SER A 188 -1.80 -11.97 -22.21
N LYS A 189 -2.01 -12.94 -23.11
CA LYS A 189 -3.34 -13.50 -23.42
C LYS A 189 -4.09 -14.04 -22.19
N GLN A 190 -3.36 -14.62 -21.23
CA GLN A 190 -3.92 -15.16 -19.99
C GLN A 190 -4.25 -14.05 -18.97
N GLU A 191 -3.52 -12.93 -19.04
CA GLU A 191 -3.80 -11.72 -18.27
C GLU A 191 -4.96 -10.93 -18.88
N GLN A 192 -5.13 -10.94 -20.21
CA GLN A 192 -6.33 -10.42 -20.89
C GLN A 192 -7.58 -11.22 -20.50
N GLU A 193 -7.50 -12.55 -20.34
CA GLU A 193 -8.58 -13.38 -19.80
C GLU A 193 -8.86 -13.14 -18.30
N THR A 194 -7.83 -12.73 -17.55
CA THR A 194 -8.01 -12.37 -16.14
C THR A 194 -8.66 -11.00 -16.03
N LEU A 195 -8.26 -10.04 -16.87
CA LEU A 195 -8.86 -8.71 -16.95
C LEU A 195 -10.25 -8.68 -17.57
N SER A 196 -10.56 -9.57 -18.53
CA SER A 196 -11.92 -9.69 -19.07
C SER A 196 -12.94 -10.14 -18.01
N LYS A 197 -12.49 -10.84 -16.95
CA LYS A 197 -13.32 -11.11 -15.75
C LYS A 197 -13.60 -9.85 -14.93
N PHE A 198 -12.80 -8.79 -15.10
CA PHE A 198 -12.96 -7.48 -14.48
C PHE A 198 -13.52 -6.40 -15.43
N GLU A 199 -13.61 -6.66 -16.75
CA GLU A 199 -14.17 -5.74 -17.75
C GLU A 199 -15.66 -5.42 -17.52
N ASN A 200 -16.41 -6.32 -16.89
CA ASN A 200 -17.81 -6.08 -16.48
C ASN A 200 -17.95 -5.34 -15.14
N TRP A 201 -16.84 -4.95 -14.52
CA TRP A 201 -16.80 -4.29 -13.22
C TRP A 201 -16.23 -2.87 -13.36
N SER A 202 -17.02 -2.01 -14.02
CA SER A 202 -16.78 -0.57 -14.08
C SER A 202 -17.76 0.18 -13.16
N VAL A 203 -17.25 1.08 -12.33
CA VAL A 203 -17.98 2.32 -12.00
C VAL A 203 -17.09 3.54 -12.29
N TRP A 204 -16.57 3.57 -13.52
CA TRP A 204 -16.09 4.81 -14.15
C TRP A 204 -16.86 4.97 -15.46
N ARG A 205 -18.12 5.42 -15.34
CA ARG A 205 -18.76 6.32 -16.30
C ARG A 205 -18.93 7.67 -15.62
#